data_AF-A0A528V264-F1
#
_entry.id   AF-A0A528V264-F1
#
_cell.length_a   1.000
_cell.length_b   1.000
_cell.length_c   1.000
_cell.angle_alpha   90.00
_cell.angle_beta   90.00
_cell.angle_gamma   90.00
#
_symmetry.space_group_name_H-M   'P 1'
#
loop_
_entity.id
_entity.type
_entity.pdbx_description
1 polymer ?
#
loop_
_entity_poly.entity_id
_entity_poly.type
_entity_poly.pdbx_seq_one_letter_code
_entity_poly.pdbx_strand_id
1 'polypeptide(L)'
;VLNGLAAKDLPTTMFEIEITEESPVDPERLDEKLGRLSHAGISIALDDFGTGFSTLASLKDSRIRKVKIDQGFIRGLAKSREDRLLVKT
;
A
#
# COMPACT_ATOMS: atom_id res chain seq x y z
N VAL A 1 -14.17 -6.17 -8.97
CA VAL A 1 -12.89 -6.93 -8.91
C VAL A 1 -13.14 -8.41 -8.77
N LEU A 2 -13.60 -8.91 -7.61
CA LEU A 2 -13.74 -10.35 -7.33
C LEU A 2 -14.55 -11.11 -8.40
N ASN A 3 -15.74 -10.63 -8.77
CA ASN A 3 -16.56 -11.26 -9.81
C ASN A 3 -15.83 -11.32 -11.17
N GLY A 4 -15.01 -10.31 -11.49
CA GLY A 4 -14.25 -10.27 -12.73
C GLY A 4 -13.05 -11.21 -12.74
N LEU A 5 -12.46 -11.49 -11.57
CA LEU A 5 -11.43 -12.51 -11.41
C LEU A 5 -12.04 -13.92 -11.50
N ALA A 6 -13.16 -14.14 -10.81
CA ALA A 6 -13.90 -15.40 -10.85
C ALA A 6 -14.38 -15.74 -12.27
N ALA A 7 -14.92 -14.77 -13.02
CA ALA A 7 -15.36 -14.98 -14.40
C ALA A 7 -14.23 -15.33 -15.38
N LYS A 8 -12.96 -15.18 -14.97
CA LYS A 8 -11.77 -15.49 -15.76
C LYS A 8 -10.97 -16.65 -15.18
N ASP A 9 -11.50 -17.34 -14.16
CA ASP A 9 -10.82 -18.39 -13.41
C ASP A 9 -9.42 -17.98 -12.90
N LEU A 10 -9.28 -16.69 -12.53
CA LEU A 10 -8.03 -16.15 -12.01
C LEU A 10 -8.02 -16.21 -10.48
N PRO A 11 -7.04 -16.89 -9.85
CA PRO A 11 -6.90 -16.91 -8.40
C PRO A 11 -6.58 -15.51 -7.88
N THR A 12 -7.33 -15.10 -6.86
CA THR A 12 -7.18 -13.82 -6.16
C THR A 12 -5.80 -13.62 -5.54
N THR A 13 -5.14 -14.71 -5.14
CA THR A 13 -3.80 -14.71 -4.56
C THR A 13 -2.69 -14.27 -5.51
N MET A 14 -2.96 -14.20 -6.83
CA MET A 14 -2.03 -13.63 -7.80
C MET A 14 -2.12 -12.11 -7.93
N PHE A 15 -3.06 -11.48 -7.22
CA PHE A 15 -3.30 -10.05 -7.31
C PHE A 15 -2.84 -9.33 -6.05
N GLU A 16 -2.29 -8.15 -6.30
CA GLU A 16 -2.02 -7.15 -5.29
C GLU A 16 -2.78 -5.87 -5.66
N ILE A 17 -3.38 -5.23 -4.67
CA ILE A 17 -3.98 -3.91 -4.81
C ILE A 17 -3.12 -2.91 -4.08
N GLU A 18 -2.74 -1.88 -4.82
CA GLU A 18 -1.97 -0.75 -4.33
C GLU A 18 -2.93 0.38 -3.97
N ILE A 19 -2.80 0.89 -2.75
CA ILE A 19 -3.48 2.10 -2.29
C ILE A 19 -2.44 3.20 -2.15
N THR A 20 -2.70 4.36 -2.75
CA THR A 20 -1.85 5.54 -2.56
C THR A 20 -2.23 6.25 -1.27
N GLU A 21 -1.23 6.82 -0.62
CA GLU A 21 -1.34 7.60 0.61
C GLU A 21 -2.29 8.80 0.51
N GLU A 22 -2.39 9.41 -0.67
CA GLU A 22 -3.19 10.62 -0.93
C GLU A 22 -4.63 10.33 -1.38
N SER A 23 -5.06 9.07 -1.38
CA SER A 23 -6.36 8.70 -1.96
C SER A 23 -7.52 9.35 -1.18
N PRO A 24 -8.35 10.22 -1.80
CA PRO A 24 -9.44 10.93 -1.12
C PRO A 24 -10.66 10.02 -0.96
N VAL A 25 -10.51 8.95 -0.19
CA VAL A 25 -11.56 7.95 0.03
C VAL A 25 -12.08 8.07 1.46
N ASP A 26 -13.41 7.99 1.58
CA ASP A 26 -14.10 7.82 2.85
C ASP A 26 -13.51 6.60 3.60
N PRO A 27 -12.90 6.80 4.79
CA PRO A 27 -12.20 5.75 5.53
C PRO A 27 -13.06 4.53 5.84
N GLU A 28 -14.35 4.71 6.14
CA GLU A 28 -15.26 3.61 6.49
C GLU A 28 -15.53 2.72 5.27
N ARG A 29 -15.76 3.35 4.11
CA ARG A 29 -15.96 2.63 2.85
C ARG A 29 -14.68 1.98 2.35
N LEU A 30 -13.53 2.59 2.60
CA LEU A 30 -12.24 2.02 2.28
C LEU A 30 -11.99 0.77 3.13
N ASP A 31 -12.26 0.85 4.43
CA ASP A 31 -12.11 -0.28 5.36
C ASP A 31 -12.94 -1.50 4.94
N GLU A 32 -14.23 -1.30 4.65
CA GLU A 32 -15.10 -2.39 4.22
C GLU A 32 -14.59 -3.06 2.93
N LYS A 33 -14.17 -2.25 1.94
CA LYS A 33 -13.69 -2.75 0.65
C LYS A 33 -12.36 -3.49 0.79
N LEU A 34 -11.39 -2.93 1.50
CA LEU A 34 -10.09 -3.56 1.76
C LEU A 34 -10.26 -4.85 2.56
N GLY A 35 -11.17 -4.85 3.55
CA GLY A 35 -11.57 -6.04 4.27
C GLY A 35 -12.02 -7.15 3.32
N ARG A 36 -12.98 -6.87 2.44
CA ARG A 36 -13.50 -7.87 1.48
C ARG A 36 -12.44 -8.41 0.53
N LEU A 37 -11.54 -7.55 0.04
CA LEU A 37 -10.48 -7.95 -0.88
C LEU A 37 -9.41 -8.79 -0.17
N SER A 38 -8.98 -8.37 1.02
CA SER A 38 -8.02 -9.11 1.84
C SER A 38 -8.56 -10.47 2.27
N HIS A 39 -9.82 -10.57 2.71
CA HIS A 39 -10.46 -11.85 3.05
C HIS A 39 -10.56 -12.80 1.86
N ALA A 40 -10.65 -12.27 0.64
CA ALA A 40 -10.63 -13.06 -0.59
C ALA A 40 -9.21 -13.51 -0.99
N GLY A 41 -8.17 -13.14 -0.25
CA GLY A 41 -6.78 -13.53 -0.51
C GLY A 41 -5.98 -12.57 -1.39
N ILE A 42 -6.51 -11.39 -1.70
CA ILE A 42 -5.77 -10.35 -2.45
C ILE A 42 -4.80 -9.64 -1.49
N SER A 43 -3.53 -9.51 -1.90
CA SER A 43 -2.53 -8.75 -1.14
C SER A 43 -2.83 -7.25 -1.21
N ILE A 44 -2.62 -6.52 -0.13
CA ILE A 44 -2.77 -5.06 -0.10
C ILE A 44 -1.40 -4.43 0.16
N ALA A 45 -1.04 -3.45 -0.67
CA ALA A 45 0.19 -2.69 -0.55
C ALA A 45 -0.11 -1.18 -0.44
N LEU A 46 0.64 -0.48 0.40
CA LEU A 46 0.65 0.99 0.42
C LEU A 46 1.70 1.50 -0.56
N ASP A 47 1.31 2.41 -1.46
CA ASP A 47 2.16 3.02 -2.48
C ASP A 47 2.50 4.48 -2.15
N ASP A 48 3.57 4.98 -2.78
CA ASP A 48 4.09 6.34 -2.63
C ASP A 48 4.40 6.75 -1.18
N PHE A 49 4.81 5.78 -0.34
CA PHE A 49 5.13 6.08 1.05
C PHE A 49 6.34 7.03 1.13
N GLY A 50 6.16 8.15 1.81
CA GLY A 50 7.19 9.17 2.01
C GLY A 50 7.02 10.47 1.23
N THR A 51 5.87 10.67 0.55
CA THR A 51 5.56 11.94 -0.15
C THR A 51 5.04 13.05 0.77
N GLY A 52 4.65 12.73 2.02
CA GLY A 52 4.52 13.71 3.10
C GLY A 52 3.18 13.79 3.84
N PHE A 53 2.27 12.85 3.63
CA PHE A 53 0.91 12.84 4.20
C PHE A 53 0.65 11.70 5.21
N SER A 54 1.39 10.57 5.15
CA SER A 54 1.29 9.45 6.09
C SER A 54 2.41 9.47 7.10
N THR A 55 2.05 9.06 8.31
CA THR A 55 3.01 8.73 9.36
C THR A 55 3.09 7.21 9.48
N LEU A 56 4.14 6.68 10.11
CA LEU A 56 4.19 5.26 10.48
C LEU A 56 2.98 4.84 11.34
N ALA A 57 2.31 5.79 12.03
CA ALA A 57 1.09 5.51 12.78
C ALA A 57 -0.11 5.19 11.88
N SER A 58 -0.09 5.59 10.61
CA SER A 58 -1.07 5.21 9.58
C SER A 58 -0.97 3.73 9.20
N LEU A 59 0.20 3.10 9.39
CA LEU A 59 0.48 1.70 9.02
C LEU A 59 -0.09 0.67 10.01
N LYS A 60 -0.97 1.06 10.92
CA LYS A 60 -1.56 0.15 11.92
C LYS A 60 -2.55 -0.86 11.34
N ASP A 61 -2.91 -0.72 10.07
CA ASP A 61 -3.77 -1.70 9.40
C ASP A 61 -3.01 -3.00 9.12
N SER A 62 -3.31 -4.02 9.92
CA SER A 62 -2.78 -5.38 9.80
C SER A 62 -2.98 -6.05 8.43
N ARG A 63 -3.86 -5.52 7.56
CA ARG A 63 -4.11 -6.04 6.21
C ARG A 63 -3.04 -5.62 5.21
N ILE A 64 -2.31 -4.53 5.47
CA ILE A 64 -1.23 -4.06 4.60
C ILE A 64 -0.04 -5.01 4.76
N ARG A 65 0.33 -5.70 3.68
CA ARG A 65 1.43 -6.68 3.68
C ARG A 65 2.72 -6.15 3.08
N LYS A 66 2.65 -4.98 2.42
CA LYS A 66 3.77 -4.35 1.72
C LYS A 66 3.65 -2.84 1.78
N VAL A 67 4.79 -2.18 1.96
CA VAL A 67 4.92 -0.73 1.81
C VAL A 67 5.92 -0.48 0.70
N LYS A 68 5.53 0.30 -0.31
CA LYS A 68 6.39 0.73 -1.40
C LYS A 68 6.85 2.14 -1.10
N ILE A 69 8.17 2.31 -1.05
CA ILE A 69 8.81 3.62 -0.81
C ILE A 69 8.84 4.38 -2.13
N ASP A 70 8.45 5.66 -2.10
CA ASP A 70 8.49 6.53 -3.27
C ASP A 70 9.90 6.56 -3.92
N GLN A 71 9.94 6.59 -5.26
CA GLN A 71 11.18 6.57 -6.01
C GLN A 71 11.98 7.87 -5.82
N GLY A 72 11.32 9.01 -5.62
CA GLY A 72 11.97 10.29 -5.33
C GLY A 72 12.84 10.19 -4.08
N PHE A 73 12.31 9.58 -3.03
CA PHE A 73 13.07 9.30 -1.81
C PHE A 73 14.29 8.39 -2.07
N ILE A 74 14.12 7.29 -2.81
CA ILE A 74 15.24 6.40 -3.17
C ILE A 74 16.34 7.14 -3.96
N ARG A 75 15.97 8.03 -4.89
CA ARG A 75 16.94 8.86 -5.64
C ARG A 75 17.68 9.84 -4.73
N GLY A 76 17.01 10.35 -3.70
CA GLY A 76 17.58 11.21 -2.65
C GLY A 76 18.64 10.50 -1.81
N LEU A 77 18.43 9.21 -1.47
CA LEU A 77 19.37 8.40 -0.68
C LEU A 77 20.79 8.35 -1.25
N ALA A 78 20.94 8.36 -2.57
CA ALA A 78 22.27 8.34 -3.19
C ALA A 78 23.08 9.62 -2.87
N LYS A 79 22.40 10.75 -2.67
CA LYS A 79 23.00 12.09 -2.60
C LYS A 79 22.94 12.74 -1.21
N SER A 80 21.98 12.35 -0.38
CA SER A 80 21.73 12.96 0.93
C SER A 80 22.08 12.01 2.08
N ARG A 81 22.92 12.48 3.00
CA ARG A 81 23.21 11.77 4.26
C ARG A 81 22.00 11.75 5.20
N GLU A 82 21.15 12.76 5.14
CA GLU A 82 19.93 12.86 5.95
C GLU A 82 18.89 11.82 5.50
N ASP A 83 18.68 11.65 4.19
CA ASP A 83 17.73 10.66 3.67
C ASP A 83 18.15 9.24 4.07
N ARG A 84 19.47 8.97 4.09
CA ARG A 84 20.01 7.67 4.54
C ARG A 84 19.74 7.38 6.01
N LEU A 85 19.56 8.38 6.86
CA LEU A 85 19.24 8.17 8.28
C LEU A 85 17.80 7.71 8.47
N LEU A 86 16.88 8.08 7.57
CA LEU A 86 15.47 7.68 7.63
C LEU A 86 15.24 6.19 7.30
N VAL A 87 16.20 5.53 6.62
CA VAL A 87 16.12 4.10 6.23
C VAL A 87 16.99 3.21 7.11
N LYS A 88 17.73 3.79 8.07
CA LYS A 88 18.71 3.05 8.85
C LYS A 88 18.05 2.39 10.07
N THR A 89 18.34 1.10 10.24
CA THR A 89 17.85 0.23 11.33
C THR A 89 18.61 0.46 12.62
#